data_AF-A0A944IHJ3-F1
#
_entry.id   AF-A0A944IHJ3-F1
#
_cell.length_a   1.000
_cell.length_b   1.000
_cell.length_c   1.000
_cell.angle_alpha   90.00
_cell.angle_beta   90.00
_cell.angle_gamma   90.00
#
_symmetry.space_group_name_H-M   'P 1'
#
loop_
_entity.id
_entity.type
_entity.pdbx_description
1 polymer ?
#
loop_
_entity_poly.entity_id
_entity_poly.type
_entity_poly.pdbx_seq_one_letter_code
_entity_poly.pdbx_strand_id
1 'polypeptide(L)' 'MGRDKHANAPQAEHECPACHHPVHEEIKRHKTMGIYVPVWRPGHCRNPSCPEYTRTSAPELHGHH' A
#
# COMPACT_ATOMS: atom_id res chain seq x y z
N MET A 1 -16.56 -29.47 6.42
CA MET A 1 -16.62 -28.26 5.57
C MET A 1 -16.24 -27.05 6.43
N GLY A 2 -14.95 -26.90 6.74
CA GLY A 2 -14.45 -25.75 7.52
C GLY A 2 -14.28 -24.57 6.57
N ARG A 3 -15.15 -23.57 6.67
CA ARG A 3 -14.93 -22.29 5.98
C ARG A 3 -14.00 -21.50 6.89
N ASP A 4 -12.70 -21.54 6.62
CA ASP A 4 -11.72 -20.62 7.19
C ASP A 4 -12.04 -19.21 6.69
N LYS A 5 -13.06 -18.61 7.30
CA LYS A 5 -13.39 -17.21 7.18
C LYS A 5 -12.35 -16.46 8.00
N HIS A 6 -11.12 -16.40 7.51
CA HIS A 6 -10.19 -15.34 7.90
C HIS A 6 -10.79 -14.04 7.37
N ALA A 7 -11.81 -13.52 8.07
CA ALA A 7 -12.29 -12.17 7.90
C ALA A 7 -11.13 -11.29 8.33
N ASN A 8 -10.31 -10.88 7.36
CA ASN A 8 -9.38 -9.77 7.54
C ASN A 8 -10.23 -8.62 8.09
N ALA A 9 -9.94 -8.23 9.33
CA ALA A 9 -10.64 -7.21 10.08
C ALA A 9 -10.85 -5.95 9.21
N PRO A 10 -11.94 -5.19 9.42
CA PRO A 10 -12.39 -4.15 8.50
C PRO A 10 -11.20 -3.28 8.10
N GLN A 11 -10.90 -3.31 6.80
CA GLN A 11 -9.94 -2.41 6.16
C GLN A 11 -10.30 -1.01 6.63
N ALA A 12 -9.53 -0.47 7.58
CA ALA A 12 -9.68 0.89 8.00
C ALA A 12 -9.40 1.71 6.75
N GLU A 13 -10.44 2.29 6.16
CA GLU A 13 -10.35 3.13 4.98
C GLU A 13 -9.18 4.09 5.21
N HIS A 14 -8.09 3.86 4.47
CA HIS A 14 -6.86 4.58 4.73
C HIS A 14 -7.04 5.99 4.20
N GLU A 15 -6.83 7.00 5.04
CA GLU A 15 -6.97 8.41 4.66
C GLU A 15 -5.60 9.08 4.63
N CYS A 16 -5.39 9.98 3.67
CA CYS A 16 -4.18 10.80 3.62
C CYS A 16 -4.19 11.80 4.78
N PRO A 17 -3.16 11.87 5.64
CA PRO A 17 -3.15 12.81 6.77
C PRO A 17 -3.07 14.30 6.37
N ALA A 18 -2.77 14.60 5.11
CA ALA A 18 -2.63 15.97 4.62
C ALA A 18 -3.89 16.54 3.95
N CYS A 19 -4.62 15.70 3.19
CA CYS A 19 -5.83 16.14 2.47
C CYS A 19 -7.09 15.36 2.88
N HIS A 20 -6.97 14.38 3.76
CA HIS A 20 -8.04 13.49 4.25
C HIS A 20 -8.82 12.78 3.13
N HIS A 21 -8.26 12.69 1.93
CA HIS A 21 -8.84 11.88 0.87
C HIS A 21 -8.54 10.40 1.09
N PRO A 22 -9.47 9.52 0.69
CA PRO A 22 -9.24 8.08 0.72
C PRO A 22 -8.04 7.73 -0.17
N VAL A 23 -7.15 6.90 0.34
CA VAL A 23 -5.99 6.38 -0.39
C VAL A 23 -6.19 4.90 -0.68
N HIS A 24 -5.67 4.46 -1.82
CA HIS A 24 -5.70 3.05 -2.19
C HIS A 24 -4.83 2.23 -1.22
N GLU A 25 -5.27 1.04 -0.83
CA GLU A 25 -4.47 0.14 -0.02
C GLU A 25 -3.40 -0.57 -0.87
N GLU A 26 -2.14 -0.58 -0.42
CA GLU A 26 -1.06 -1.27 -1.12
C GLU A 26 -0.61 -2.50 -0.32
N ILE A 27 -0.43 -3.63 -1.02
CA ILE A 27 0.05 -4.87 -0.43
C ILE A 27 1.56 -4.97 -0.66
N LYS A 28 2.33 -4.85 0.42
CA LYS A 28 3.78 -5.06 0.41
C LYS A 28 4.11 -6.44 0.98
N ARG A 29 4.96 -7.20 0.29
CA ARG A 29 5.44 -8.50 0.81
C ARG A 29 6.74 -8.30 1.56
N HIS A 30 6.77 -8.68 2.83
CA HIS A 30 7.98 -8.73 3.63
C HIS A 30 8.47 -10.19 3.72
N LYS A 31 9.75 -10.42 3.43
CA LYS A 31 10.33 -11.76 3.54
C LYS A 31 10.96 -11.91 4.92
N THR A 32 10.47 -12.87 5.70
CA THR A 32 11.01 -13.19 7.02
C THR A 32 11.25 -14.68 7.10
N MET A 33 12.49 -15.09 7.39
CA MET A 33 12.84 -16.51 7.59
C MET A 33 12.40 -17.44 6.44
N GLY A 34 12.53 -16.98 5.18
CA GLY A 34 12.17 -17.76 3.99
C GLY A 34 10.70 -17.70 3.57
N ILE A 35 9.82 -17.09 4.38
CA ILE A 35 8.38 -16.96 4.09
C ILE A 35 8.06 -15.52 3.66
N TYR A 36 7.13 -15.35 2.71
CA TYR A 36 6.62 -14.05 2.29
C TYR A 36 5.31 -13.72 3.01
N VAL A 37 5.36 -12.74 3.90
CA VAL A 37 4.19 -12.25 4.65
C VAL A 37 3.61 -11.04 3.91
N PRO A 38 2.31 -11.04 3.53
CA PRO A 38 1.65 -9.85 3.03
C PRO A 38 1.42 -8.86 4.17
N VAL A 39 1.75 -7.60 3.92
CA VAL A 39 1.52 -6.48 4.82
C VAL A 39 0.74 -5.43 4.06
N TRP A 40 -0.46 -5.14 4.54
CA TRP A 40 -1.33 -4.09 4.03
C TRP A 40 -0.92 -2.75 4.62
N ARG A 41 -0.83 -1.73 3.78
CA ARG A 41 -0.44 -0.37 4.17
C ARG A 41 -1.27 0.65 3.38
N PRO A 42 -1.46 1.86 3.93
CA PRO A 42 -1.93 2.98 3.14
C PRO A 42 -0.98 3.20 1.95
N GLY A 43 -1.52 3.22 0.74
CA GLY A 43 -0.78 3.59 -0.45
C GLY A 43 -0.58 5.10 -0.55
N HIS A 44 0.11 5.52 -1.61
CA HIS A 44 0.41 6.93 -1.82
C HIS A 44 -0.85 7.73 -2.16
N CYS A 45 -0.91 8.97 -1.70
CA CYS A 45 -1.97 9.89 -2.09
C CYS A 45 -1.88 10.12 -3.61
N ARG A 46 -3.02 9.95 -4.31
CA ARG A 46 -3.12 10.20 -5.75
C ARG A 46 -3.79 11.53 -6.10
N ASN A 47 -4.16 12.33 -5.09
CA ASN A 47 -4.77 13.64 -5.29
C ASN A 47 -3.69 14.64 -5.74
N PRO A 48 -3.71 15.12 -7.00
CA PRO A 48 -2.69 16.05 -7.51
C PRO A 48 -2.73 17.43 -6.83
N SER A 49 -3.83 17.75 -6.13
CA SER A 49 -3.97 18.96 -5.32
C SER A 49 -3.45 18.80 -3.89
N CYS A 50 -3.01 17.60 -3.50
CA CYS A 50 -2.48 17.35 -2.16
C CYS A 50 -1.05 17.90 -2.04
N PRO A 51 -0.71 18.61 -0.95
CA PRO A 51 0.66 19.09 -0.73
C PRO A 51 1.68 17.96 -0.61
N GLU A 52 1.25 16.79 -0.12
CA GLU A 52 2.06 15.57 -0.01
C GLU A 52 2.00 14.69 -1.26
N TYR A 53 1.48 15.19 -2.39
CA TYR A 53 1.46 14.44 -3.65
C TYR A 53 2.89 14.27 -4.18
N THR A 54 3.57 13.23 -3.72
CA THR A 54 4.82 12.78 -4.31
C THR A 54 4.51 12.19 -5.67
N ARG A 55 4.85 12.91 -6.75
CA ARG A 55 5.05 12.32 -8.08
C ARG A 55 6.26 11.38 -8.00
N THR A 56 6.10 10.25 -7.33
CA THR A 56 7.05 9.15 -7.43
C THR A 56 6.84 8.56 -8.82
N SER A 57 7.48 9.18 -9.82
CA SER A 57 7.84 8.50 -11.05
C SER A 57 8.58 7.22 -10.66
N ALA A 58 8.26 6.13 -11.38
CA ALA A 58 8.75 4.78 -11.18
C ALA A 58 10.22 4.71 -10.73
N PRO A 59 10.63 3.68 -9.95
CA PRO A 59 12.04 3.43 -9.76
C PRO A 59 12.68 3.40 -11.15
N GLU A 60 13.60 4.32 -11.40
CA GLU A 60 14.43 4.28 -12.59
C GLU A 60 15.10 2.91 -12.59
N LEU A 61 14.61 2.00 -13.43
CA LEU A 61 15.40 0.90 -13.92
C LEU A 61 16.47 1.54 -14.81
N HIS A 62 17.47 2.15 -14.18
CA HIS A 62 18.79 2.29 -14.74
C HIS A 62 19.33 0.87 -14.89
N GLY A 63 18.96 0.25 -16.01
CA GLY A 63 19.70 -0.88 -16.53
C GLY A 63 21.12 -0.43 -16.81
N HIS A 64 22.09 -1.12 -16.21
CA HIS A 64 23.43 -1.16 -16.77
C HIS A 64 23.76 -2.63 -17.10
N HIS A 65 24.15 -2.76 -18.36
CA HIS A 65 24.54 -3.95 -19.11
C HIS A 65 25.75 -4.66 -18.51
#